data_AF-A0A3M9XKQ4-F1
#
_entry.id   AF-A0A3M9XKQ4-F1
#
_cell.length_a   1.000
_cell.length_b   1.000
_cell.length_c   1.000
_cell.angle_alpha   90.00
_cell.angle_beta   90.00
_cell.angle_gamma   90.00
#
_symmetry.space_group_name_H-M   'P 1'
#
loop_
_entity.id
_entity.type
_entity.pdbx_description
1 polymer ?
#
loop_
_entity_poly.entity_id
_entity_poly.type
_entity_poly.pdbx_seq_one_letter_code
_entity_poly.pdbx_strand_id
1 'polypeptide(L)'
;MQYDAIRIRLDSDVAEAWLGLGAVRKTIRIVEQRQVPPACLSVETAASSFQTGTTDLAAVLNAECQLRAVKFELLKLKVDVQARYAELERLAGGSL
;
A
#
# COMPACT_ATOMS: atom_id res chain seq x y z
N MET A 1 17.52 -2.51 -37.37
CA MET A 1 17.68 -1.14 -36.85
C MET A 1 16.41 -0.60 -36.18
N GLN A 2 15.32 -0.24 -36.90
CA GLN A 2 14.10 0.28 -36.23
C GLN A 2 13.35 -0.76 -35.38
N TYR A 3 13.21 -2.01 -35.86
CA TYR A 3 12.58 -3.10 -35.12
C TYR A 3 13.32 -3.45 -33.81
N ASP A 4 14.65 -3.43 -33.84
CA ASP A 4 15.47 -3.71 -32.65
C ASP A 4 15.29 -2.63 -31.58
N ALA A 5 15.23 -1.35 -31.99
CA ALA A 5 15.00 -0.24 -31.09
C ALA A 5 13.61 -0.29 -30.43
N ILE A 6 12.57 -0.68 -31.19
CA ILE A 6 11.21 -0.87 -30.65
C ILE A 6 11.19 -2.01 -29.64
N ARG A 7 11.86 -3.13 -29.94
CA ARG A 7 11.92 -4.29 -29.05
C ARG A 7 12.64 -3.96 -27.73
N ILE A 8 13.80 -3.33 -27.79
CA ILE A 8 14.56 -2.93 -26.60
C ILE A 8 13.74 -1.98 -25.72
N ARG A 9 13.00 -1.05 -26.33
CA ARG A 9 12.13 -0.14 -25.57
C ARG A 9 11.02 -0.90 -24.86
N LEU A 10 10.32 -1.79 -25.56
CA LEU A 10 9.26 -2.60 -24.96
C LEU A 10 9.77 -3.48 -23.81
N ASP A 11 10.93 -4.13 -23.99
CA ASP A 11 11.54 -4.94 -22.93
C ASP A 11 11.88 -4.08 -21.69
N SER A 12 12.37 -2.86 -21.91
CA SER A 12 12.64 -1.90 -20.83
C SER A 12 11.36 -1.47 -20.11
N ASP A 13 10.32 -1.10 -20.85
CA ASP A 13 9.04 -0.64 -20.29
C ASP A 13 8.39 -1.75 -19.44
N VAL A 14 8.41 -2.98 -19.93
CA VAL A 14 7.90 -4.16 -19.20
C VAL A 14 8.73 -4.43 -17.95
N ALA A 15 10.06 -4.36 -18.04
CA ALA A 15 10.94 -4.58 -16.89
C ALA A 15 10.71 -3.53 -15.80
N GLU A 16 10.57 -2.25 -16.16
CA GLU A 16 10.29 -1.17 -15.22
C GLU A 16 8.93 -1.36 -14.53
N ALA A 17 7.88 -1.65 -15.30
CA ALA A 17 6.54 -1.90 -14.76
C ALA A 17 6.52 -3.10 -13.80
N TRP A 18 7.22 -4.19 -14.13
CA TRP A 18 7.32 -5.37 -13.29
C TRP A 18 8.08 -5.12 -11.98
N LEU A 19 9.22 -4.42 -12.05
CA LEU A 19 10.00 -4.04 -10.86
C LEU A 19 9.20 -3.10 -9.96
N GLY A 20 8.51 -2.12 -10.54
CA GLY A 20 7.62 -1.21 -9.83
C GLY A 20 6.51 -1.95 -9.08
N LEU A 21 5.82 -2.87 -9.74
CA LEU A 21 4.82 -3.73 -9.11
C LEU A 21 5.39 -4.54 -7.95
N GLY A 22 6.58 -5.14 -8.13
CA GLY A 22 7.27 -5.89 -7.10
C GLY A 22 7.60 -5.04 -5.87
N ALA A 23 8.05 -3.80 -6.07
CA ALA A 23 8.35 -2.86 -5.00
C ALA A 23 7.08 -2.51 -4.19
N VAL A 24 5.98 -2.15 -4.87
CA VAL A 24 4.72 -1.78 -4.20
C VAL A 24 4.15 -2.96 -3.41
N ARG A 25 4.17 -4.18 -3.97
CA ARG A 25 3.74 -5.40 -3.26
C ARG A 25 4.56 -5.66 -2.00
N LYS A 26 5.87 -5.41 -2.04
CA LYS A 26 6.74 -5.53 -0.86
C LYS A 26 6.38 -4.47 0.20
N THR A 27 6.10 -3.25 -0.22
CA THR A 27 5.64 -2.17 0.68
C THR A 27 4.31 -2.52 1.34
N ILE A 28 3.33 -3.02 0.60
CA ILE A 28 2.05 -3.50 1.14
C ILE A 28 2.28 -4.51 2.26
N ARG A 29 3.13 -5.52 2.01
CA ARG A 29 3.45 -6.55 3.00
C ARG A 29 4.08 -5.95 4.26
N ILE A 30 4.96 -4.97 4.12
CA ILE A 30 5.56 -4.26 5.27
C ILE A 30 4.49 -3.52 6.07
N VAL A 31 3.61 -2.78 5.41
CA VAL A 31 2.53 -2.03 6.08
C VAL A 31 1.59 -2.99 6.82
N GLU A 32 1.15 -4.06 6.15
CA GLU A 32 0.26 -5.08 6.72
C GLU A 32 0.88 -5.79 7.93
N GLN A 33 2.18 -6.11 7.87
CA GLN A 33 2.83 -6.89 8.92
C GLN A 33 3.42 -6.05 10.05
N ARG A 34 3.80 -4.80 9.78
CA ARG A 34 4.59 -3.98 10.71
C ARG A 34 3.93 -2.68 11.14
N GLN A 35 2.93 -2.17 10.43
CA GLN A 35 2.28 -0.90 10.77
C GLN A 35 0.85 -1.09 11.24
N VAL A 36 0.07 -1.96 10.58
CA VAL A 36 -1.32 -2.22 10.97
C VAL A 36 -1.42 -2.82 12.38
N PRO A 37 -0.64 -3.86 12.77
CA PRO A 37 -0.82 -4.48 14.08
C PRO A 37 -0.50 -3.53 15.25
N PRO A 38 0.62 -2.76 15.24
CA PRO A 38 0.88 -1.78 16.28
C PRO A 38 -0.20 -0.68 16.38
N ALA A 39 -0.75 -0.23 15.25
CA ALA A 39 -1.83 0.75 15.27
C ALA A 39 -3.12 0.20 15.89
N CYS A 40 -3.46 -1.08 15.65
CA CYS A 40 -4.57 -1.75 16.34
C CYS A 40 -4.33 -1.84 17.85
N LEU A 41 -3.13 -2.30 18.26
CA LEU A 41 -2.77 -2.40 19.68
C LEU A 41 -2.80 -1.03 20.38
N SER A 42 -2.44 0.04 19.69
CA SER A 42 -2.53 1.42 20.21
C SER A 42 -3.98 1.79 20.55
N VAL A 43 -4.94 1.47 19.67
CA VAL A 43 -6.37 1.70 19.92
C VAL A 43 -6.86 0.88 21.11
N GLU A 44 -6.51 -0.42 21.16
CA GLU A 44 -6.88 -1.30 22.27
C GLU A 44 -6.34 -0.79 23.61
N THR A 45 -5.09 -0.32 23.62
CA THR A 45 -4.43 0.22 24.81
C THR A 45 -5.07 1.54 25.26
N ALA A 46 -5.37 2.44 24.33
CA ALA A 46 -6.03 3.70 24.63
C ALA A 46 -7.45 3.46 25.17
N ALA A 47 -8.20 2.54 24.57
CA ALA A 47 -9.54 2.18 25.04
C ALA A 47 -9.52 1.57 26.45
N SER A 48 -8.59 0.66 26.73
CA SER A 48 -8.41 0.08 28.06
C SER A 48 -8.04 1.15 29.11
N SER A 49 -7.12 2.04 28.77
CA SER A 49 -6.70 3.15 29.63
C SER A 49 -7.83 4.14 29.90
N PHE A 50 -8.74 4.34 28.95
CA PHE A 50 -9.90 5.21 29.12
C PHE A 50 -10.92 4.56 30.05
N GLN A 51 -11.17 3.25 29.91
CA GLN A 51 -12.04 2.49 30.80
C GLN A 51 -11.55 2.48 32.26
N THR A 52 -10.24 2.49 32.48
CA THR A 52 -9.63 2.58 33.82
C THR A 52 -9.53 4.01 34.35
N GLY A 53 -9.92 5.02 33.56
CA GLY A 53 -9.83 6.44 33.91
C GLY A 53 -8.41 7.02 33.88
N THR A 54 -7.46 6.32 33.26
CA THR A 54 -6.05 6.71 33.16
C THR A 54 -5.79 7.65 31.99
N THR A 55 -6.67 7.69 30.99
CA THR A 55 -6.61 8.63 29.87
C THR A 55 -7.98 9.21 29.54
N ASP A 56 -8.03 10.22 28.67
CA ASP A 56 -9.26 10.86 28.22
C ASP A 56 -9.79 10.27 26.90
N LEU A 57 -10.99 10.68 26.50
CA LEU A 57 -11.61 10.24 25.24
C LEU A 57 -10.81 10.73 24.02
N ALA A 58 -10.11 11.87 24.12
CA ALA A 58 -9.35 12.42 23.01
C ALA A 58 -8.15 11.52 22.65
N ALA A 59 -7.53 10.87 23.62
CA ALA A 59 -6.49 9.87 23.39
C ALA A 59 -6.99 8.67 22.57
N VAL A 60 -8.20 8.17 22.87
CA VAL A 60 -8.83 7.08 22.11
C VAL A 60 -9.12 7.50 20.67
N LEU A 61 -9.71 8.68 20.48
CA LEU A 61 -10.02 9.22 19.15
C LEU A 61 -8.76 9.44 18.31
N ASN A 62 -7.68 9.93 18.93
CA ASN A 62 -6.40 10.09 18.24
C ASN A 62 -5.81 8.75 17.81
N ALA A 63 -5.86 7.72 18.65
CA ALA A 63 -5.41 6.37 18.28
C ALA A 63 -6.23 5.80 17.11
N GLU A 64 -7.54 6.00 17.10
CA GLU A 64 -8.42 5.60 16.00
C GLU A 64 -8.07 6.34 14.69
N CYS A 65 -7.88 7.66 14.74
CA CYS A 65 -7.43 8.46 13.59
C CYS A 65 -6.10 7.93 13.02
N GLN A 66 -5.14 7.58 13.88
CA GLN A 66 -3.87 7.00 13.45
C GLN A 66 -4.06 5.63 12.77
N LEU A 67 -4.90 4.75 13.33
CA LEU A 67 -5.24 3.47 12.72
C LEU A 67 -5.90 3.66 11.34
N ARG A 68 -6.81 4.63 11.22
CA ARG A 68 -7.47 4.96 9.94
C ARG A 68 -6.48 5.49 8.92
N ALA A 69 -5.54 6.33 9.31
CA ALA A 69 -4.48 6.81 8.44
C ALA A 69 -3.63 5.66 7.89
N VAL A 70 -3.17 4.73 8.75
CA VAL A 70 -2.39 3.56 8.31
C VAL A 70 -3.18 2.67 7.35
N LYS A 71 -4.47 2.41 7.65
CA LYS A 71 -5.35 1.63 6.77
C LYS A 71 -5.59 2.32 5.43
N PHE A 72 -5.69 3.64 5.42
CA PHE A 72 -5.85 4.42 4.19
C PHE A 72 -4.61 4.38 3.31
N GLU A 73 -3.41 4.50 3.89
CA GLU A 73 -2.16 4.33 3.15
C GLU A 73 -2.03 2.92 2.57
N LEU A 74 -2.41 1.89 3.32
CA LEU A 74 -2.49 0.53 2.79
C LEU A 74 -3.45 0.42 1.60
N LEU A 75 -4.61 1.07 1.67
CA LEU A 75 -5.58 1.07 0.57
C LEU A 75 -5.02 1.77 -0.68
N LYS A 76 -4.37 2.92 -0.52
CA LYS A 76 -3.71 3.62 -1.63
C LYS A 76 -2.69 2.73 -2.33
N LEU A 77 -1.86 2.02 -1.56
CA LEU A 77 -0.88 1.09 -2.12
C LEU A 77 -1.57 -0.06 -2.88
N LYS A 78 -2.69 -0.59 -2.38
CA LYS A 78 -3.47 -1.62 -3.08
C LYS A 78 -4.06 -1.10 -4.40
N VAL A 79 -4.52 0.15 -4.42
CA VAL A 79 -4.99 0.81 -5.66
C VAL A 79 -3.82 1.02 -6.64
N ASP A 80 -2.65 1.44 -6.17
CA ASP A 80 -1.46 1.58 -7.02
C ASP A 80 -1.06 0.24 -7.67
N VAL A 81 -1.16 -0.88 -6.93
CA VAL A 81 -0.97 -2.22 -7.52
C VAL A 81 -1.92 -2.48 -8.68
N GLN A 82 -3.21 -2.13 -8.57
CA GLN A 82 -4.17 -2.31 -9.66
C GLN A 82 -3.81 -1.44 -10.87
N ALA A 83 -3.39 -0.20 -10.65
CA ALA A 83 -2.91 0.67 -11.73
C ALA A 83 -1.69 0.07 -12.45
N ARG A 84 -0.75 -0.53 -11.71
CA ARG A 84 0.42 -1.21 -12.33
C ARG A 84 0.05 -2.49 -13.07
N TYR A 85 -0.94 -3.25 -12.60
CA TYR A 85 -1.46 -4.39 -13.36
C TYR A 85 -2.08 -3.96 -14.69
N ALA A 86 -2.91 -2.91 -14.68
CA ALA A 86 -3.49 -2.36 -15.89
C ALA A 86 -2.43 -1.88 -16.89
N GLU A 87 -1.33 -1.27 -16.41
CA GLU A 87 -0.22 -0.87 -17.27
C GLU A 87 0.52 -2.07 -17.88
N LEU A 88 0.75 -3.14 -17.10
CA LEU A 88 1.34 -4.37 -17.62
C LEU A 88 0.43 -5.05 -18.66
N GLU A 89 -0.89 -5.07 -18.44
CA GLU A 89 -1.87 -5.58 -19.40
C GLU A 89 -1.83 -4.78 -20.71
N ARG A 90 -1.78 -3.45 -20.61
CA ARG A 90 -1.64 -2.56 -21.76
C ARG A 90 -0.35 -2.83 -22.55
N LEU A 91 0.78 -3.01 -21.87
CA LEU A 91 2.07 -3.34 -22.50
C LEU A 91 2.06 -4.73 -23.14
N ALA A 92 1.31 -5.68 -22.59
CA ALA A 92 1.13 -7.02 -23.15
C ALA A 92 0.15 -7.05 -24.36
N GLY A 93 -0.49 -5.91 -24.69
CA GLY A 93 -1.46 -5.81 -25.78
C GLY A 93 -2.88 -6.22 -25.40
N GLY A 94 -3.21 -6.23 -24.11
CA GLY A 94 -4.57 -6.45 -23.62
C GLY A 94 -5.51 -5.30 -24.00
N SER A 95 -6.76 -5.65 -24.32
CA SER A 95 -7.89 -4.71 -24.27
C SER A 95 -8.29 -4.60 -22.81
N LEU A 96 -8.24 -3.39 -22.25
CA LEU A 96 -8.89 -3.12 -20.96
C LEU A 96 -10.36 -3.57 -20.99
#